data_AF-A0AAP0RBW4-F1
#
_entry.id   AF-A0AAP0RBW4-F1
#
_cell.length_a   1.000
_cell.length_b   1.000
_cell.length_c   1.000
_cell.angle_alpha   90.00
_cell.angle_beta   90.00
_cell.angle_gamma   90.00
#
_symmetry.space_group_name_H-M   'P 1'
#
loop_
_entity.id
_entity.type
_entity.pdbx_description
1 polymer ?
#
loop_
_entity_poly.entity_id
_entity_poly.type
_entity_poly.pdbx_seq_one_letter_code
_entity_poly.pdbx_strand_id
1 'polypeptide(L)'
;MKNEDSVSLDRISMATLRNLKIKTSTCKRIIKELHSYEKEVEREAAKTADMKEKGADPYDLKQQENVLAESRMMIPDCRKRLEASLADLTGTLAELEDLEQNEGPEIDEARSTIAEVEQFFQTTEV
;
A
#
# COMPACT_ATOMS: atom_id res chain seq x y z
N MET A 1 -0.49 41.67 -18.04
CA MET A 1 -0.57 40.30 -18.57
C MET A 1 0.24 39.27 -17.78
N LYS A 2 1.05 39.63 -16.76
CA LYS A 2 1.82 38.66 -15.94
C LYS A 2 1.11 38.11 -14.69
N ASN A 3 -0.14 38.50 -14.41
CA ASN A 3 -0.81 38.19 -13.14
C ASN A 3 -1.89 37.09 -13.24
N GLU A 4 -2.39 36.77 -14.44
CA GLU A 4 -3.43 35.74 -14.60
C GLU A 4 -2.81 34.34 -14.69
N ASP A 5 -1.69 34.21 -15.41
CA ASP A 5 -0.97 32.95 -15.58
C ASP A 5 -0.37 32.45 -14.24
N SER A 6 0.18 33.34 -13.42
CA SER A 6 0.72 32.98 -12.09
C SER A 6 -0.37 32.49 -11.13
N VAL A 7 -1.52 33.17 -11.11
CA VAL A 7 -2.66 32.79 -10.25
C VAL A 7 -3.28 31.47 -10.68
N SER A 8 -3.26 31.17 -11.99
CA SER A 8 -3.69 29.86 -12.51
C SER A 8 -2.76 28.74 -12.06
N LEU A 9 -1.44 28.94 -12.16
CA LEU A 9 -0.43 27.98 -11.73
C LEU A 9 -0.54 27.66 -10.23
N ASP A 10 -0.71 28.67 -9.38
CA ASP A 10 -0.88 28.51 -7.93
C ASP A 10 -2.15 27.71 -7.57
N ARG A 11 -3.24 27.88 -8.33
CA ARG A 11 -4.47 27.12 -8.10
C ARG A 11 -4.30 25.66 -8.50
N ILE A 12 -3.58 25.41 -9.60
CA ILE A 12 -3.26 24.07 -10.09
C ILE A 12 -2.38 23.36 -9.06
N SER A 13 -1.27 23.96 -8.63
CA SER A 13 -0.35 23.37 -7.65
C SER A 13 -1.05 23.04 -6.33
N MET A 14 -1.91 23.93 -5.83
CA MET A 14 -2.69 23.68 -4.61
C MET A 14 -3.69 22.54 -4.77
N ALA A 15 -4.30 22.37 -5.96
CA ALA A 15 -5.17 21.23 -6.24
C ALA A 15 -4.38 19.92 -6.29
N THR A 16 -3.22 19.92 -6.94
CA THR A 16 -2.35 18.75 -7.04
C THR A 16 -1.77 18.35 -5.68
N LEU A 17 -1.39 19.30 -4.82
CA LEU A 17 -0.98 19.01 -3.43
C LEU A 17 -2.10 18.35 -2.61
N ARG A 18 -3.35 18.80 -2.75
CA ARG A 18 -4.49 18.13 -2.11
C ARG A 18 -4.68 16.70 -2.62
N ASN A 19 -4.53 16.48 -3.92
CA ASN A 19 -4.60 15.14 -4.51
C ASN A 19 -3.45 14.26 -4.02
N LEU A 20 -2.23 14.79 -3.93
CA LEU A 20 -1.06 14.09 -3.41
C LEU A 20 -1.35 13.57 -1.99
N LYS A 21 -1.85 14.43 -1.10
CA LYS A 21 -2.22 14.05 0.27
C LYS A 21 -3.26 12.92 0.33
N ILE A 22 -4.28 12.96 -0.54
CA ILE A 22 -5.31 11.91 -0.62
C ILE A 22 -4.70 10.58 -1.08
N LYS A 23 -3.84 10.62 -2.10
CA LYS A 23 -3.16 9.44 -2.64
C LYS A 23 -2.17 8.84 -1.65
N THR A 24 -1.43 9.68 -0.91
CA THR A 24 -0.57 9.27 0.21
C THR A 24 -1.38 8.52 1.28
N SER A 25 -2.49 9.10 1.73
CA SER A 25 -3.38 8.46 2.72
C SER A 25 -3.96 7.13 2.23
N THR A 26 -4.28 7.05 0.93
CA THR A 26 -4.76 5.82 0.30
C THR A 26 -3.69 4.72 0.31
N CYS A 27 -2.44 5.03 -0.07
CA CYS A 27 -1.32 4.08 0.04
C CYS A 27 -1.17 3.58 1.47
N LYS A 28 -1.10 4.50 2.46
CA LYS A 28 -0.95 4.14 3.88
C LYS A 28 -2.06 3.22 4.39
N ARG A 29 -3.31 3.41 3.93
CA ARG A 29 -4.42 2.52 4.29
C ARG A 29 -4.21 1.12 3.71
N ILE A 30 -3.85 1.02 2.42
CA ILE A 30 -3.66 -0.27 1.76
C ILE A 30 -2.48 -1.03 2.38
N ILE A 31 -1.38 -0.37 2.76
CA ILE A 31 -0.27 -0.98 3.51
C ILE A 31 -0.78 -1.64 4.81
N LYS A 32 -1.62 -0.92 5.57
CA LYS A 32 -2.20 -1.45 6.81
C LYS A 32 -3.14 -2.62 6.57
N GLU A 33 -3.94 -2.58 5.49
CA GLU A 33 -4.78 -3.71 5.07
C GLU A 33 -3.93 -4.94 4.75
N LEU A 34 -2.87 -4.75 3.96
CA LEU A 34 -1.96 -5.82 3.55
C LEU A 34 -1.26 -6.46 4.76
N HIS A 35 -0.70 -5.65 5.66
CA HIS A 35 -0.12 -6.14 6.92
C HIS A 35 -1.15 -6.91 7.77
N SER A 36 -2.43 -6.53 7.74
CA SER A 36 -3.47 -7.26 8.46
C SER A 36 -3.71 -8.64 7.85
N TYR A 37 -3.69 -8.75 6.52
CA TYR A 37 -3.84 -10.03 5.83
C TYR A 37 -2.62 -10.93 6.03
N GLU A 38 -1.41 -10.38 5.99
CA GLU A 38 -0.18 -11.13 6.27
C GLU A 38 -0.17 -11.69 7.70
N LYS A 39 -0.56 -10.89 8.68
CA LYS A 39 -0.69 -11.35 10.08
C LYS A 39 -1.75 -12.44 10.23
N GLU A 40 -2.83 -12.41 9.45
CA GLU A 40 -3.81 -13.50 9.45
C GLU A 40 -3.21 -14.77 8.86
N VAL A 41 -2.48 -14.68 7.74
CA VAL A 41 -1.77 -15.82 7.16
C VAL A 41 -0.76 -16.41 8.14
N GLU A 42 0.00 -15.58 8.85
CA GLU A 42 0.93 -16.03 9.90
C GLU A 42 0.21 -16.78 11.02
N ARG A 43 -0.90 -16.23 11.54
CA ARG A 43 -1.72 -16.87 12.59
C ARG A 43 -2.25 -18.22 12.13
N GLU A 44 -2.88 -18.26 10.96
CA GLU A 44 -3.49 -19.49 10.44
C GLU A 44 -2.41 -20.52 10.09
N ALA A 45 -1.24 -20.10 9.60
CA ALA A 45 -0.11 -21.00 9.33
C ALA A 45 0.46 -21.60 10.63
N ALA A 46 0.64 -20.78 11.67
CA ALA A 46 1.09 -21.25 12.97
C ALA A 46 0.10 -22.26 13.58
N LYS A 47 -1.20 -21.98 13.47
CA LYS A 47 -2.27 -22.89 13.92
C LYS A 47 -2.29 -24.20 13.13
N THR A 48 -2.15 -24.15 11.80
CA THR A 48 -2.04 -25.37 10.97
C THR A 48 -0.83 -26.21 11.37
N ALA A 49 0.33 -25.58 11.61
CA ALA A 49 1.55 -26.26 12.03
C ALA A 49 1.39 -26.94 13.40
N ASP A 50 0.81 -26.23 14.37
CA ASP A 50 0.52 -26.76 15.71
C ASP A 50 -0.47 -27.93 15.67
N MET A 51 -1.54 -27.84 14.86
CA MET A 51 -2.48 -28.95 14.66
C MET A 51 -1.80 -30.19 14.07
N LYS A 52 -0.89 -29.98 13.11
CA LYS A 52 -0.10 -31.06 12.51
C LYS A 52 0.85 -31.71 13.53
N GLU A 53 1.52 -30.91 14.34
CA GLU A 53 2.43 -31.41 15.38
C GLU A 53 1.69 -32.21 16.46
N LYS A 54 0.50 -31.76 16.85
CA LYS A 54 -0.37 -32.43 17.83
C LYS A 54 -1.08 -33.67 17.28
N GLY A 55 -0.90 -33.99 16.01
CA GLY A 55 -1.55 -35.14 15.37
C GLY A 55 -3.07 -35.00 15.31
N ALA A 56 -3.56 -33.80 14.99
CA ALA A 56 -4.99 -33.55 14.79
C ALA A 56 -5.60 -34.51 13.75
N ASP A 57 -6.90 -34.77 13.88
CA ASP A 57 -7.63 -35.60 12.94
C ASP A 57 -7.48 -35.07 11.49
N PRO A 58 -7.36 -35.94 10.47
CA PRO A 58 -7.18 -35.51 9.09
C PRO A 58 -8.28 -34.57 8.56
N TYR A 59 -9.52 -34.72 9.01
CA TYR A 59 -10.62 -33.84 8.61
C TYR A 59 -10.44 -32.43 9.18
N ASP A 60 -10.12 -32.34 10.47
CA ASP A 60 -9.90 -31.06 11.16
C ASP A 60 -8.66 -30.34 10.59
N LEU A 61 -7.57 -31.08 10.34
CA LEU A 61 -6.39 -30.53 9.69
C LEU A 61 -6.72 -30.01 8.29
N LYS A 62 -7.51 -30.77 7.52
CA LYS A 62 -7.91 -30.36 6.16
C LYS A 62 -8.77 -29.09 6.18
N GLN A 63 -9.67 -28.97 7.15
CA GLN A 63 -10.46 -27.76 7.33
C GLN A 63 -9.57 -26.56 7.61
N GLN A 64 -8.60 -26.71 8.52
CA GLN A 64 -7.67 -25.64 8.87
C GLN A 64 -6.75 -25.26 7.69
N GLU A 65 -6.32 -26.22 6.86
CA GLU A 65 -5.60 -25.93 5.62
C GLU A 65 -6.41 -25.08 4.64
N ASN A 66 -7.73 -25.32 4.54
CA ASN A 66 -8.60 -24.52 3.69
C ASN A 66 -8.72 -23.08 4.22
N VAL A 67 -8.84 -22.90 5.54
CA VAL A 67 -8.83 -21.56 6.16
C VAL A 67 -7.53 -20.83 5.84
N LEU A 68 -6.37 -21.48 6.00
CA LEU A 68 -5.08 -20.90 5.63
C LEU A 68 -5.01 -20.54 4.14
N ALA A 69 -5.55 -21.38 3.26
CA ALA A 69 -5.60 -21.09 1.83
C ALA A 69 -6.48 -19.87 1.53
N GLU A 70 -7.65 -19.76 2.15
CA GLU A 70 -8.54 -18.60 2.04
C GLU A 70 -7.87 -17.30 2.50
N SER A 71 -7.19 -17.32 3.65
CA SER A 71 -6.42 -16.18 4.14
C SER A 71 -5.34 -15.74 3.14
N ARG A 72 -4.64 -16.70 2.51
CA ARG A 72 -3.62 -16.42 1.48
C ARG A 72 -4.20 -15.81 0.21
N MET A 73 -5.42 -16.19 -0.18
CA MET A 73 -6.09 -15.66 -1.38
C MET A 73 -6.39 -14.15 -1.29
N MET A 74 -6.38 -13.55 -0.11
CA MET A 74 -6.61 -12.11 0.08
C MET A 74 -5.40 -11.24 -0.28
N ILE A 75 -4.18 -11.79 -0.21
CA ILE A 75 -2.94 -11.03 -0.39
C ILE A 75 -2.75 -10.53 -1.83
N PRO A 76 -2.95 -11.33 -2.89
CA PRO A 76 -2.63 -10.91 -4.26
C PRO A 76 -3.40 -9.68 -4.74
N ASP A 77 -4.72 -9.61 -4.48
CA ASP A 77 -5.53 -8.45 -4.85
C ASP A 77 -5.10 -7.20 -4.09
N CYS A 78 -4.81 -7.34 -2.79
CA CYS A 78 -4.37 -6.22 -1.96
C CYS A 78 -3.01 -5.68 -2.43
N ARG A 79 -2.06 -6.55 -2.80
CA ARG A 79 -0.78 -6.15 -3.42
C ARG A 79 -1.00 -5.39 -4.72
N LYS A 80 -1.85 -5.91 -5.62
CA LYS A 80 -2.17 -5.25 -6.89
C LYS A 80 -2.80 -3.87 -6.67
N ARG A 81 -3.69 -3.72 -5.67
CA ARG A 81 -4.25 -2.42 -5.29
C ARG A 81 -3.18 -1.47 -4.74
N LEU A 82 -2.21 -1.99 -3.99
CA LEU A 82 -1.08 -1.20 -3.48
C LEU A 82 -0.17 -0.71 -4.60
N GLU A 83 0.18 -1.58 -5.56
CA GLU A 83 0.96 -1.24 -6.75
C GLU A 83 0.28 -0.14 -7.57
N ALA A 84 -1.02 -0.26 -7.83
CA ALA A 84 -1.79 0.75 -8.54
C ALA A 84 -1.81 2.09 -7.77
N SER A 85 -2.01 2.04 -6.44
CA SER A 85 -1.99 3.24 -5.60
C SER A 85 -0.61 3.90 -5.55
N LEU A 86 0.47 3.12 -5.58
CA LEU A 86 1.85 3.60 -5.63
C LEU A 86 2.13 4.31 -6.96
N ALA A 87 1.73 3.72 -8.08
CA ALA A 87 1.88 4.31 -9.40
C ALA A 87 1.13 5.65 -9.48
N ASP A 88 -0.09 5.70 -8.97
CA ASP A 88 -0.91 6.91 -8.88
C ASP A 88 -0.24 8.01 -8.04
N LEU A 89 0.31 7.65 -6.87
CA LEU A 89 0.99 8.58 -5.97
C LEU A 89 2.27 9.12 -6.62
N THR A 90 3.07 8.24 -7.23
CA THR A 90 4.32 8.59 -7.90
C THR A 90 4.08 9.51 -9.09
N GLY A 91 3.04 9.25 -9.89
CA GLY A 91 2.64 10.13 -10.98
C GLY A 91 2.24 11.53 -10.52
N THR A 92 1.44 11.62 -9.45
CA THR A 92 1.05 12.94 -8.88
C THR A 92 2.24 13.68 -8.27
N LEU A 93 3.22 12.96 -7.70
CA LEU A 93 4.45 13.58 -7.23
C LEU A 93 5.27 14.14 -8.40
N ALA A 94 5.46 13.38 -9.48
CA ALA A 94 6.16 13.84 -10.67
C ALA A 94 5.51 15.08 -11.30
N GLU A 95 4.17 15.14 -11.34
CA GLU A 95 3.44 16.34 -11.80
C GLU A 95 3.76 17.60 -10.96
N LEU A 96 3.99 17.45 -9.64
CA LEU A 96 4.39 18.58 -8.79
C LEU A 96 5.86 18.97 -9.02
N GLU A 97 6.73 17.99 -9.22
CA GLU A 97 8.15 18.23 -9.54
C GLU A 97 8.30 18.99 -10.87
N ASP A 98 7.49 18.65 -11.89
CA ASP A 98 7.40 19.36 -13.17
C ASP A 98 6.89 20.80 -13.04
N LEU A 99 6.10 21.09 -12.00
CA LEU A 99 5.63 22.43 -11.63
C LEU A 99 6.61 23.18 -10.71
N GLU A 100 7.83 22.67 -10.54
CA GLU A 100 8.87 23.16 -9.63
C GLU A 100 8.44 23.19 -8.15
N GLN A 101 7.38 22.44 -7.79
CA GLN A 101 6.90 22.28 -6.42
C GLN A 101 7.54 21.04 -5.80
N ASN A 102 8.70 21.23 -5.16
CA ASN A 102 9.53 20.14 -4.65
C ASN A 102 9.59 20.05 -3.12
N GLU A 103 9.06 21.05 -2.43
CA GLU A 103 9.18 21.19 -0.98
C GLU A 103 7.80 21.28 -0.33
N GLY A 104 7.68 20.68 0.86
CA GLY A 104 6.48 20.78 1.68
C GLY A 104 6.16 19.47 2.38
N PRO A 105 5.40 19.55 3.49
CA PRO A 105 5.11 18.37 4.31
C PRO A 105 4.35 17.30 3.54
N GLU A 106 3.45 17.67 2.62
CA GLU A 106 2.75 16.71 1.76
C GLU A 106 3.69 15.94 0.82
N ILE A 107 4.72 16.61 0.30
CA ILE A 107 5.72 16.01 -0.60
C ILE A 107 6.65 15.10 0.19
N ASP A 108 7.15 15.55 1.34
CA ASP A 108 8.01 14.75 2.21
C ASP A 108 7.28 13.46 2.67
N GLU A 109 6.00 13.60 3.06
CA GLU A 109 5.16 12.47 3.45
C GLU A 109 4.92 11.51 2.28
N ALA A 110 4.70 12.02 1.07
CA ALA A 110 4.55 11.21 -0.13
C ALA A 110 5.84 10.42 -0.43
N ARG A 111 7.01 11.07 -0.44
CA ARG A 111 8.31 10.42 -0.65
C ARG A 111 8.59 9.33 0.38
N SER A 112 8.34 9.62 1.66
CA SER A 112 8.50 8.63 2.73
C SER A 112 7.56 7.43 2.54
N THR A 113 6.33 7.67 2.09
CA THR A 113 5.35 6.60 1.86
C THR A 113 5.73 5.76 0.64
N ILE A 114 6.20 6.37 -0.45
CA ILE A 114 6.72 5.67 -1.62
C ILE A 114 7.86 4.73 -1.21
N ALA A 115 8.85 5.25 -0.48
CA ALA A 115 9.99 4.45 -0.02
C ALA A 115 9.57 3.27 0.87
N GLU A 116 8.61 3.47 1.78
CA GLU A 116 8.05 2.39 2.62
C GLU A 116 7.40 1.29 1.77
N VAL A 117 6.61 1.67 0.76
CA VAL A 117 5.94 0.72 -0.13
C VAL A 117 6.93 -0.03 -1.02
N GLU A 118 7.92 0.66 -1.58
CA GLU A 118 8.96 0.04 -2.40
C GLU A 118 9.80 -0.96 -1.60
N GLN A 119 10.20 -0.60 -0.38
CA GLN A 119 10.90 -1.50 0.53
C GLN A 119 10.05 -2.73 0.88
N PHE A 120 8.74 -2.53 1.08
CA PHE A 120 7.81 -3.61 1.35
C PHE A 120 7.78 -4.62 0.19
N PHE A 121 7.70 -4.16 -1.07
CA PHE A 121 7.74 -5.04 -2.24
C PHE A 121 9.07 -5.79 -2.37
N GLN A 122 10.21 -5.12 -2.13
CA GLN A 122 11.53 -5.76 -2.16
C GLN A 122 11.68 -6.87 -1.12
N THR A 123 11.04 -6.73 0.05
CA THR A 123 11.14 -7.72 1.13
C THR A 123 10.23 -8.93 0.90
N THR A 124 9.19 -8.80 0.07
CA THR A 124 8.22 -9.89 -0.21
C THR A 124 8.46 -10.63 -1.52
N GLU A 125 9.40 -10.20 -2.36
CA GLU A 125 9.82 -10.93 -3.58
C GLU A 125 10.96 -11.96 -3.34
N VAL A 126 11.36 -12.17 -2.08
CA VAL A 126 12.36 -13.17 -1.65
C VAL A 126 11.69 -14.33 -0.93
#